data_AF-A0A7C3QKV4-F1
#
_entry.id   AF-A0A7C3QKV4-F1
#
_cell.length_a   1.000
_cell.length_b   1.000
_cell.length_c   1.000
_cell.angle_alpha   90.00
_cell.angle_beta   90.00
_cell.angle_gamma   90.00
#
_symmetry.space_group_name_H-M   'P 1'
#
loop_
_entity.id
_entity.type
_entity.pdbx_description
1 polymer ?
#
loop_
_entity_poly.entity_id
_entity_poly.type
_entity_poly.pdbx_seq_one_letter_code
_entity_poly.pdbx_strand_id
1 'polypeptide(L)'
;MLEIYRRWEAQGLIRGGRFVDGFLGEQFALPEAVEALRSVRRAPEDPGLVVIAAADPLNLVGILLPGARISPFSGLAIAHRNGAPVEVGPLGALLRSLQKTGDPAGRWPPATRSPSTANRAG
;
A
#
# COMPACT_ATOMS: atom_id res chain seq x y z
N MET A 1 15.64 15.18 -18.51
CA MET A 1 14.40 14.37 -18.48
C MET A 1 13.19 15.18 -18.04
N LEU A 2 13.25 15.94 -16.93
CA LEU A 2 12.10 16.70 -16.42
C LEU A 2 11.50 17.72 -17.41
N GLU A 3 12.33 18.44 -18.17
CA GLU A 3 11.86 19.37 -19.21
C GLU A 3 11.03 18.70 -20.30
N ILE A 4 11.32 17.43 -20.63
CA ILE A 4 10.55 16.68 -21.63
C ILE A 4 9.13 16.44 -21.10
N TYR A 5 8.99 16.04 -19.84
CA TYR A 5 7.68 15.84 -19.22
C TYR A 5 6.91 17.15 -19.06
N ARG A 6 7.56 18.24 -18.65
CA ARG A 6 6.92 19.56 -18.61
C ARG A 6 6.46 20.03 -20.01
N ARG A 7 7.25 19.77 -21.06
CA ARG A 7 6.85 20.04 -22.44
C ARG A 7 5.65 19.20 -22.84
N TRP A 8 5.66 17.90 -22.55
CA TRP A 8 4.54 17.00 -22.84
C TRP A 8 3.28 17.39 -22.07
N GLU A 9 3.42 17.88 -20.84
CA GLU A 9 2.30 18.44 -20.07
C GLU A 9 1.76 19.71 -20.74
N ALA A 10 2.63 20.64 -21.17
CA ALA A 10 2.22 21.84 -21.90
C ALA A 10 1.55 21.50 -23.24
N GLN A 11 1.90 20.37 -23.85
CA GLN A 11 1.27 19.82 -25.05
C GLN A 11 -0.04 19.04 -24.74
N GLY A 12 -0.37 18.83 -23.47
CA GLY A 12 -1.56 18.10 -23.04
C GLY A 12 -1.46 16.57 -23.13
N LEU A 13 -0.28 16.02 -23.40
CA LEU A 13 -0.05 14.56 -23.52
C LEU A 13 -0.04 13.84 -22.17
N ILE A 14 0.38 14.54 -21.12
CA ILE A 14 0.42 14.05 -19.75
C ILE A 14 -0.13 15.12 -18.79
N ARG A 15 -0.40 14.73 -17.56
CA ARG A 15 -0.84 15.62 -16.47
C ARG A 15 0.23 15.65 -15.39
N GLY A 16 0.70 16.83 -15.02
CA GLY A 16 1.46 17.04 -13.80
C GLY A 16 0.53 17.17 -12.59
N GLY A 17 1.03 16.81 -11.42
CA GLY A 17 0.27 16.98 -10.18
C GLY A 17 0.79 16.16 -9.00
N ARG A 18 -0.13 15.89 -8.07
CA ARG A 18 0.07 15.04 -6.89
C ARG A 18 -0.98 13.94 -6.92
N PHE A 19 -0.59 12.78 -7.41
CA PHE A 19 -1.48 11.62 -7.57
C PHE A 19 -1.29 10.59 -6.46
N VAL A 20 -0.06 10.45 -5.97
CA VAL A 20 0.33 9.54 -4.88
C VAL A 20 0.80 10.37 -3.69
N ASP A 21 0.16 10.17 -2.54
CA ASP A 21 0.56 10.81 -1.28
C ASP A 21 1.84 10.16 -0.71
N GLY A 22 2.59 10.91 0.09
CA GLY A 22 3.86 10.45 0.68
C GLY A 22 5.03 10.34 -0.30
N PHE A 23 4.83 10.56 -1.61
CA PHE A 23 5.89 10.59 -2.61
C PHE A 23 6.28 12.03 -2.96
N LEU A 24 7.56 12.35 -2.79
CA LEU A 24 8.12 13.69 -3.06
C LEU A 24 8.50 13.87 -4.53
N GLY A 25 8.48 15.12 -5.01
CA GLY A 25 8.86 15.48 -6.38
C GLY A 25 7.68 15.73 -7.33
N GLU A 26 8.00 16.11 -8.56
CA GLU A 26 7.00 16.28 -9.63
C GLU A 26 6.50 14.92 -10.10
N GLN A 27 5.19 14.73 -10.12
CA GLN A 27 4.56 13.51 -10.63
C GLN A 27 3.86 13.81 -11.93
N PHE A 28 4.00 12.91 -12.89
CA PHE A 28 3.34 12.97 -14.18
C PHE A 28 2.62 11.66 -14.46
N ALA A 29 1.43 11.75 -15.04
CA ALA A 29 0.64 10.58 -15.44
C ALA A 29 -0.07 10.84 -16.77
N LEU A 30 -0.39 9.78 -17.49
CA LEU A 30 -1.30 9.87 -18.63
C LEU A 30 -2.68 10.35 -18.17
N PRO A 31 -3.42 11.14 -18.96
CA PRO A 31 -4.76 11.60 -18.60
C PRO A 31 -5.69 10.46 -18.18
N GLU A 32 -5.66 9.34 -18.89
CA GLU A 32 -6.49 8.16 -18.65
C GLU A 32 -6.12 7.46 -17.33
N ALA A 33 -4.84 7.49 -16.95
CA ALA A 33 -4.39 6.96 -15.66
C ALA A 33 -4.93 7.79 -14.49
N VAL A 34 -4.98 9.12 -14.63
CA VAL A 34 -5.58 10.02 -13.62
C VAL A 34 -7.09 9.76 -13.50
N GLU A 35 -7.77 9.54 -14.62
CA GLU A 35 -9.19 9.19 -14.64
C GLU A 35 -9.46 7.85 -13.96
N ALA A 36 -8.62 6.84 -14.23
CA ALA A 36 -8.70 5.54 -13.56
C ALA A 36 -8.49 5.65 -12.05
N LEU A 37 -7.52 6.43 -11.57
CA LEU A 37 -7.34 6.65 -10.13
C LEU A 37 -8.57 7.35 -9.50
N ARG A 38 -9.18 8.31 -10.20
CA ARG A 38 -10.40 8.99 -9.75
C ARG A 38 -11.64 8.09 -9.79
N SER A 39 -11.70 7.11 -10.70
CA SER A 39 -12.79 6.14 -10.73
C SER A 39 -12.68 5.17 -9.56
N VAL A 40 -11.47 4.64 -9.28
CA VAL A 40 -11.20 3.79 -8.10
C VAL A 40 -11.56 4.51 -6.80
N ARG A 41 -11.17 5.78 -6.64
CA ARG A 41 -11.51 6.58 -5.44
C ARG A 41 -13.02 6.78 -5.25
N ARG A 42 -13.80 6.77 -6.33
CA ARG A 42 -15.27 6.94 -6.29
C ARG A 42 -16.02 5.61 -6.19
N ALA A 43 -15.34 4.49 -6.45
CA ALA A 43 -15.95 3.18 -6.33
C ALA A 43 -16.29 2.91 -4.85
N PRO A 44 -17.34 2.13 -4.56
CA PRO A 44 -17.58 1.63 -3.22
C PRO A 44 -16.33 0.92 -2.69
N GLU A 45 -16.04 1.08 -1.40
CA GLU A 45 -14.96 0.33 -0.77
C GLU A 45 -15.23 -1.17 -0.88
N ASP A 46 -14.24 -1.92 -1.36
CA ASP A 46 -14.29 -3.38 -1.41
C ASP A 46 -13.72 -3.93 -0.10
N PRO A 47 -14.56 -4.52 0.79
CA PRO A 47 -14.08 -5.08 2.03
C PRO A 47 -13.18 -6.31 1.81
N GLY A 48 -12.99 -6.78 0.58
CA GLY A 48 -12.11 -7.88 0.21
C GLY A 48 -10.70 -7.75 0.78
N LEU A 49 -10.14 -8.90 1.15
CA LEU A 49 -8.75 -9.02 1.54
C LEU A 49 -7.91 -9.41 0.33
N VAL A 50 -6.82 -8.69 0.12
CA VAL A 50 -5.81 -9.01 -0.89
C VAL A 50 -4.56 -9.50 -0.18
N VAL A 51 -4.13 -10.73 -0.47
CA VAL A 51 -2.91 -11.30 0.10
C VAL A 51 -1.83 -11.32 -0.97
N ILE A 52 -0.69 -10.71 -0.67
CA ILE A 52 0.49 -10.71 -1.54
C ILE A 52 1.69 -11.32 -0.80
N ALA A 53 2.66 -11.84 -1.55
CA ALA A 53 3.95 -12.22 -0.97
C ALA A 53 4.76 -10.96 -0.65
N ALA A 54 5.62 -11.01 0.37
CA ALA A 54 6.55 -9.92 0.65
C ALA A 54 7.52 -9.64 -0.52
N ALA A 55 7.76 -10.65 -1.36
CA ALA A 55 8.58 -10.55 -2.57
C ALA A 55 7.85 -9.88 -3.76
N ASP A 56 6.54 -9.65 -3.65
CA ASP A 56 5.75 -9.04 -4.72
C ASP A 56 6.15 -7.56 -4.92
N PRO A 57 6.28 -7.06 -6.16
CA PRO A 57 6.56 -5.65 -6.43
C PRO A 57 5.56 -4.67 -5.80
N LEU A 58 4.35 -5.12 -5.47
CA LEU A 58 3.32 -4.34 -4.78
C LEU A 58 3.52 -4.27 -3.25
N ASN A 59 4.57 -4.88 -2.71
CA ASN A 59 4.98 -4.67 -1.32
C ASN A 59 5.54 -3.25 -1.14
N LEU A 60 4.62 -2.32 -0.91
CA LEU A 60 4.91 -0.90 -0.73
C LEU A 60 4.83 -0.49 0.76
N VAL A 61 4.80 -1.46 1.69
CA VAL A 61 4.76 -1.20 3.13
C VAL A 61 6.07 -0.54 3.58
N GLY A 62 5.96 0.58 4.27
CA GLY A 62 7.11 1.41 4.65
C GLY A 62 7.72 2.21 3.50
N ILE A 63 7.05 2.25 2.34
CA ILE A 63 7.40 3.11 1.19
C ILE A 63 6.24 4.08 0.92
N LEU A 64 5.10 3.54 0.46
CA LEU A 64 3.87 4.30 0.22
C LEU A 64 2.80 3.98 1.26
N LEU A 65 2.76 2.73 1.74
CA LEU A 65 1.80 2.28 2.72
C LEU A 65 2.38 2.41 4.14
N PRO A 66 1.54 2.72 5.14
CA PRO A 66 2.01 2.86 6.52
C PRO A 66 2.58 1.54 7.06
N GLY A 67 3.56 1.63 7.95
CA GLY A 67 4.18 0.48 8.62
C GLY A 67 5.69 0.41 8.44
N ALA A 68 6.32 -0.54 9.14
CA ALA A 68 7.75 -0.81 8.96
C ALA A 68 8.00 -1.56 7.66
N ARG A 69 9.11 -1.27 6.97
CA ARG A 69 9.47 -1.92 5.71
C ARG A 69 9.57 -3.44 5.88
N ILE A 70 8.88 -4.17 5.02
CA ILE A 70 8.88 -5.63 5.02
C ILE A 70 9.89 -6.11 3.98
N SER A 71 10.85 -6.92 4.41
CA SER A 71 11.90 -7.45 3.52
C SER A 71 11.29 -8.39 2.46
N PRO A 72 11.59 -8.20 1.16
CA PRO A 72 11.22 -9.13 0.10
C PRO A 72 11.73 -10.56 0.30
N PHE A 73 12.84 -10.72 1.03
CA PHE A 73 13.47 -12.02 1.28
C PHE A 73 12.98 -12.71 2.57
N SER A 74 11.99 -12.14 3.25
CA SER A 74 11.51 -12.67 4.54
C SER A 74 10.70 -13.97 4.43
N GLY A 75 10.21 -14.32 3.23
CA GLY A 75 9.29 -15.44 3.02
C GLY A 75 7.89 -15.23 3.63
N LEU A 76 7.58 -14.00 4.06
CA LEU A 76 6.29 -13.64 4.64
C LEU A 76 5.27 -13.27 3.55
N ALA A 77 4.00 -13.26 3.93
CA ALA A 77 2.89 -12.71 3.17
C ALA A 77 2.27 -11.53 3.92
N ILE A 78 1.59 -10.66 3.18
CA ILE A 78 0.96 -9.43 3.66
C ILE A 78 -0.50 -9.46 3.23
N ALA A 79 -1.41 -9.30 4.19
CA ALA A 79 -2.82 -9.09 3.92
C ALA A 79 -3.12 -7.59 3.90
N HIS A 80 -3.79 -7.14 2.85
CA HIS A 80 -4.28 -5.78 2.68
C HIS A 80 -5.80 -5.74 2.70
N ARG A 81 -6.36 -4.68 3.29
CA ARG A 81 -7.77 -4.32 3.20
C ARG A 81 -7.86 -2.86 2.79
N ASN A 82 -8.58 -2.54 1.71
CA ASN A 82 -8.67 -1.18 1.19
C ASN A 82 -7.28 -0.51 1.01
N GLY A 83 -6.28 -1.29 0.57
CA GLY A 83 -4.88 -0.84 0.42
C GLY A 83 -4.07 -0.74 1.72
N ALA A 84 -4.69 -0.79 2.91
CA ALA A 84 -3.97 -0.76 4.17
C ALA A 84 -3.49 -2.18 4.58
N PRO A 85 -2.22 -2.36 4.98
CA PRO A 85 -1.75 -3.63 5.51
C PRO A 85 -2.41 -3.90 6.87
N VAL A 86 -3.02 -5.07 7.02
CA VAL A 86 -3.74 -5.47 8.25
C VAL A 86 -3.04 -6.60 9.00
N GLU A 87 -2.40 -7.54 8.30
CA GLU A 87 -1.68 -8.66 8.92
C GLU A 87 -0.45 -9.04 8.09
N VAL A 88 0.62 -9.48 8.75
CA VAL A 88 1.85 -9.96 8.12
C VAL A 88 2.30 -11.23 8.82
N GLY A 89 2.65 -12.26 8.07
CA GLY A 89 3.13 -13.52 8.64
C GLY A 89 3.41 -14.60 7.60
N PRO A 90 3.85 -15.79 8.05
CA PRO A 90 3.96 -16.95 7.16
C PRO A 90 2.59 -17.25 6.51
N LEU A 91 2.57 -17.46 5.20
CA LEU A 91 1.33 -17.55 4.42
C LEU A 91 0.29 -18.51 5.04
N GLY A 92 0.70 -19.72 5.42
CA GLY A 92 -0.22 -20.69 6.01
C GLY A 92 -0.81 -20.25 7.35
N ALA A 93 -0.04 -19.53 8.18
CA ALA A 93 -0.54 -18.99 9.45
C ALA A 93 -1.50 -17.83 9.21
N LEU A 94 -1.15 -16.92 8.29
CA LEU A 94 -1.97 -15.78 7.89
C LEU A 94 -3.32 -16.22 7.32
N LEU A 95 -3.35 -17.16 6.37
CA LEU A 95 -4.59 -17.66 5.79
C LEU A 95 -5.52 -18.29 6.85
N ARG A 96 -4.95 -19.03 7.82
CA ARG A 96 -5.72 -19.57 8.96
C ARG A 96 -6.28 -18.47 9.87
N SER A 97 -5.51 -17.41 10.11
CA SER A 97 -5.96 -16.25 10.89
C SER A 97 -7.14 -15.55 10.21
N LEU A 98 -7.03 -15.33 8.90
CA LEU A 98 -8.08 -14.68 8.11
C LEU A 98 -9.37 -15.50 8.05
N GLN A 99 -9.28 -16.83 7.93
CA GLN A 99 -10.45 -17.72 7.96
C GLN A 99 -11.18 -17.70 9.31
N LYS A 100 -10.44 -17.66 10.42
CA LYS A 100 -11.01 -17.59 11.77
C LYS A 100 -11.71 -16.26 12.04
N THR A 101 -11.22 -15.19 11.43
CA THR A 101 -11.69 -13.81 11.64
C THR A 101 -12.83 -13.43 10.70
N GLY A 102 -13.51 -14.39 10.05
CA GLY A 102 -14.58 -14.18 9.06
C GLY A 102 -15.85 -13.43 9.53
N ASP A 103 -15.76 -12.54 10.51
CA ASP A 103 -16.78 -11.55 10.85
C ASP A 103 -16.80 -10.42 9.79
N PRO A 104 -17.92 -10.23 9.07
CA PRO A 104 -18.08 -9.17 8.08
C PRO A 104 -18.09 -7.74 8.67
N ALA A 105 -18.11 -7.56 10.00
CA ALA A 105 -18.25 -6.25 10.65
C ALA A 105 -16.94 -5.46 10.87
N GLY A 106 -15.80 -5.90 10.31
CA GLY A 106 -14.64 -5.02 10.12
C GLY A 106 -13.99 -4.43 11.38
N ARG A 107 -14.16 -5.04 12.56
CA ARG A 107 -13.57 -4.55 13.80
C ARG A 107 -12.12 -5.04 13.96
N TRP A 108 -11.23 -4.55 13.11
CA TRP A 108 -9.79 -4.69 13.36
C TRP A 108 -9.35 -3.61 14.37
N PRO A 109 -8.74 -3.97 15.52
CA PRO A 109 -8.19 -2.96 16.44
C PRO A 109 -7.04 -2.20 15.75
N PRO A 110 -6.79 -0.91 16.08
CA PRO A 110 -5.68 -0.16 15.49
C PRO A 110 -4.38 -0.93 15.70
N ALA A 111 -3.56 -1.00 14.64
CA ALA A 111 -2.30 -1.73 14.61
C ALA A 111 -1.52 -1.52 15.92
N THR A 112 -1.43 -2.58 16.73
CA THR A 112 -0.63 -2.58 17.95
C THR A 112 0.81 -2.27 17.56
N ARG A 113 1.33 -1.16 18.09
CA ARG A 113 2.75 -0.79 17.95
C ARG A 113 3.60 -2.00 18.34
N SER A 114 4.53 -2.40 17.47
CA SER A 114 5.56 -3.38 17.81
C SER A 114 6.26 -2.95 19.11
N PRO A 115 6.69 -3.91 19.93
CA PRO A 115 7.30 -3.62 21.23
C PRO A 115 8.59 -2.83 21.00
N SER A 116 8.65 -1.66 21.62
CA SER A 116 9.89 -0.90 21.80
C SER A 116 10.94 -1.84 22.39
N THR A 117 12.04 -1.98 21.66
CA THR A 117 13.28 -2.57 22.14
C THR A 117 13.77 -1.72 23.32
N ALA A 118 13.43 -2.13 24.54
CA ALA A 118 14.00 -1.56 25.75
C ALA A 118 15.48 -1.94 25.79
N ASN A 119 16.33 -1.04 25.29
CA ASN A 119 17.76 -1.08 25.52
C ASN A 119 18.00 -0.79 27.00
N ARG A 120 18.30 -1.84 27.77
CA ARG A 120 18.72 -1.76 29.16
C ARG A 120 20.25 -1.66 29.14
N ALA A 121 20.76 -0.44 29.18
CA ALA A 121 22.16 -0.18 29.51
C ALA A 121 22.39 -0.59 30.97
N GLY A 122 23.35 -1.49 31.17
CA GLY A 122 24.03 -1.79 32.42
C GLY A 122 25.52 -1.79 32.13
#